data_AF-A0A560C9A7-F1
#
_entry.id   AF-A0A560C9A7-F1
#
_cell.length_a   1.000
_cell.length_b   1.000
_cell.length_c   1.000
_cell.angle_alpha   90.00
_cell.angle_beta   90.00
_cell.angle_gamma   90.00
#
_symmetry.space_group_name_H-M   'P 1'
#
loop_
_entity.id
_entity.type
_entity.pdbx_description
1 polymer ?
#
loop_
_entity_poly.entity_id
_entity_poly.type
_entity_poly.pdbx_seq_one_letter_code
_entity_poly.pdbx_strand_id
1 'polypeptide(L)'
;MMRSAAVPVLLAVLLAAGPLAAQSSPEADPLDKPLSDTTNTPQPASPGHEHESTPSTPDAAKSGRTAAPKDAYLYIGWPNDGEVVKGRFKVWFGLRNFGVAPAGVRREKTGHHHLLVDADLPPMDEPIPNNRNYIHFGKGQTETYLELPPGRHTLQLLMGDAEHIPHDPPILSKKITITVRPGGDGPRVSAR
;
A
#
# COMPACT_ATOMS: atom_id res chain seq x y z
N MET A 1 11.82 -54.15 -29.04
CA MET A 1 12.60 -53.36 -30.01
C MET A 1 12.38 -51.89 -29.71
N MET A 2 13.43 -51.22 -29.23
CA MET A 2 13.46 -49.84 -28.76
C MET A 2 13.28 -48.84 -29.92
N ARG A 3 12.61 -47.71 -29.69
CA ARG A 3 13.06 -46.39 -30.18
C ARG A 3 12.67 -45.29 -29.20
N SER A 4 13.68 -44.85 -28.45
CA SER A 4 13.71 -43.65 -27.63
C SER A 4 13.90 -42.43 -28.54
N ALA A 5 13.17 -41.34 -28.29
CA ALA A 5 13.39 -40.05 -28.94
C ALA A 5 13.82 -39.04 -27.87
N ALA A 6 15.09 -38.67 -27.90
CA ALA A 6 15.68 -37.64 -27.07
C ALA A 6 15.44 -36.26 -27.71
N VAL A 7 15.01 -35.29 -26.89
CA VAL A 7 14.89 -33.87 -27.24
C VAL A 7 16.17 -33.17 -26.78
N PRO A 8 16.86 -32.36 -27.62
CA PRO A 8 18.06 -31.67 -27.20
C PRO A 8 17.71 -30.43 -26.37
N VAL A 9 18.35 -30.31 -25.20
CA VAL A 9 18.39 -29.09 -24.39
C VAL A 9 19.51 -28.20 -24.95
N LEU A 10 19.16 -27.00 -25.40
CA LEU A 10 20.13 -25.99 -25.82
C LEU A 10 20.56 -25.17 -24.59
N LEU A 11 21.78 -25.43 -24.11
CA LEU A 11 22.45 -24.66 -23.07
C LEU A 11 23.26 -23.55 -23.74
N ALA A 12 22.82 -22.29 -23.61
CA ALA A 12 23.59 -21.12 -23.99
C ALA A 12 24.20 -20.49 -22.73
N VAL A 13 25.51 -20.70 -22.55
CA VAL A 13 26.36 -19.92 -21.65
C VAL A 13 27.07 -18.88 -22.52
N LEU A 14 26.90 -17.60 -22.21
CA LEU A 14 27.90 -16.59 -22.56
C LEU A 14 28.06 -15.61 -21.39
N LEU A 15 29.20 -15.76 -20.71
CA LEU A 15 29.76 -14.80 -19.77
C LEU A 15 30.38 -13.65 -20.55
N ALA A 16 30.13 -12.41 -20.12
CA ALA A 16 31.05 -11.29 -20.35
C ALA A 16 30.86 -10.24 -19.26
N ALA A 17 31.77 -10.28 -18.27
CA ALA A 17 32.03 -9.18 -17.35
C ALA A 17 33.12 -8.31 -17.96
N GLY A 18 32.94 -6.99 -17.96
CA GLY A 18 33.98 -6.01 -18.29
C GLY A 18 33.92 -4.86 -17.29
N PRO A 19 35.03 -4.49 -16.62
CA PRO A 19 35.12 -3.27 -15.85
C PRO A 19 35.71 -2.15 -16.72
N LEU A 20 35.24 -0.91 -16.60
CA LEU A 20 36.03 0.22 -17.06
C LEU A 20 35.76 1.53 -16.31
N ALA A 21 36.81 1.92 -15.57
CA ALA A 21 37.34 3.25 -15.32
C ALA A 21 36.43 4.35 -14.75
N ALA A 22 36.69 4.66 -13.48
CA ALA A 22 36.72 6.03 -13.00
C ALA A 22 37.84 6.82 -13.73
N GLN A 23 37.54 8.05 -14.14
CA GLN A 23 38.54 9.04 -14.50
C GLN A 23 38.13 10.41 -13.99
N SER A 24 39.07 11.01 -13.29
CA SER A 24 39.09 12.31 -12.62
C SER A 24 39.78 13.36 -13.49
N SER A 25 39.55 14.64 -13.13
CA SER A 25 40.36 15.87 -13.38
C SER A 25 39.93 16.77 -14.55
N PRO A 26 40.31 18.09 -14.59
CA PRO A 26 40.52 19.07 -13.49
C PRO A 26 40.04 20.52 -13.83
N GLU A 27 40.33 21.47 -12.90
CA GLU A 27 40.47 22.95 -13.04
C GLU A 27 39.19 23.79 -13.29
N ALA A 28 38.71 24.65 -12.37
CA ALA A 28 39.29 25.84 -11.74
C ALA A 28 39.49 27.03 -12.71
N ASP A 29 38.58 28.01 -12.64
CA ASP A 29 38.77 29.36 -13.18
C ASP A 29 38.51 30.38 -12.05
N PRO A 30 39.47 31.27 -11.72
CA PRO A 30 39.38 32.17 -10.58
C PRO A 30 38.96 33.58 -11.01
N LEU A 31 37.93 34.14 -10.36
CA LEU A 31 37.67 35.58 -10.40
C LEU A 31 37.43 36.07 -8.99
N ASP A 32 38.51 36.60 -8.43
CA ASP A 32 38.56 37.34 -7.18
C ASP A 32 38.26 38.83 -7.43
N LYS A 33 37.83 39.49 -6.33
CA LYS A 33 37.85 40.93 -6.02
C LYS A 33 36.60 41.80 -6.31
N PRO A 34 36.36 42.84 -5.48
CA PRO A 34 36.13 42.81 -4.03
C PRO A 34 34.82 43.51 -3.58
N LEU A 35 34.48 43.24 -2.32
CA LEU A 35 33.64 43.96 -1.36
C LEU A 35 33.27 45.42 -1.69
N SER A 36 31.98 45.72 -1.60
CA SER A 36 31.49 47.02 -1.12
C SER A 36 30.30 46.83 -0.19
N ASP A 37 30.37 47.53 0.94
CA ASP A 37 29.43 47.53 2.06
C ASP A 37 28.00 47.84 1.63
N THR A 38 27.03 47.13 2.21
CA THR A 38 25.70 47.69 2.41
C THR A 38 25.16 47.26 3.77
N THR A 39 25.16 48.25 4.65
CA THR A 39 24.42 48.42 5.90
C THR A 39 23.09 47.66 5.96
N ASN A 40 22.99 46.76 6.94
CA ASN A 40 21.75 46.15 7.37
C ASN A 40 20.98 47.16 8.25
N THR A 41 19.82 47.62 7.78
CA THR A 41 18.86 48.42 8.58
C THR A 41 17.62 47.57 8.86
N PRO A 42 17.07 47.54 10.09
CA PRO A 42 15.92 46.70 10.42
C PRO A 42 14.62 47.28 9.84
N GLN A 43 13.79 46.42 9.23
CA GLN A 43 12.45 46.79 8.77
C GLN A 43 11.42 46.63 9.92
N PRO A 44 10.58 47.64 10.19
CA PRO A 44 9.58 47.59 11.25
C PRO A 44 8.31 46.82 10.86
N ALA A 45 7.67 46.22 11.86
CA ALA A 45 6.34 45.63 11.80
C ALA A 45 5.24 46.69 11.62
N SER A 46 4.08 46.27 11.08
CA SER A 46 2.82 47.02 11.12
C SER A 46 1.62 46.05 11.17
N PRO A 47 0.44 46.48 11.70
CA PRO A 47 -0.34 45.71 12.68
C PRO A 47 -1.72 45.20 12.20
N GLY A 48 -2.32 44.31 13.03
CA GLY A 48 -3.76 44.08 13.35
C GLY A 48 -4.79 43.94 12.21
N HIS A 49 -5.50 42.81 12.09
CA HIS A 49 -6.84 42.51 12.69
C HIS A 49 -7.91 43.53 12.27
N GLU A 50 -9.08 43.21 11.70
CA GLU A 50 -9.97 42.07 11.87
C GLU A 50 -11.19 42.25 10.92
N HIS A 51 -11.83 41.17 10.44
CA HIS A 51 -13.24 41.23 9.97
C HIS A 51 -13.89 39.83 9.96
N GLU A 52 -15.04 39.78 10.61
CA GLU A 52 -16.18 38.86 10.47
C GLU A 52 -16.06 37.38 10.88
N SER A 53 -16.50 37.11 12.11
CA SER A 53 -16.92 35.82 12.63
C SER A 53 -18.18 35.29 11.92
N THR A 54 -18.10 34.11 11.30
CA THR A 54 -19.28 33.29 10.94
C THR A 54 -19.04 31.81 11.29
N PRO A 55 -20.10 31.01 11.51
CA PRO A 55 -20.24 30.26 12.75
C PRO A 55 -19.69 28.83 12.73
N SER A 56 -19.29 28.40 13.92
CA SER A 56 -18.83 27.08 14.32
C SER A 56 -19.81 25.98 13.90
N THR A 57 -19.33 25.03 13.08
CA THR A 57 -19.89 23.68 12.98
C THR A 57 -19.38 22.89 14.20
N PRO A 58 -20.16 21.97 14.82
CA PRO A 58 -19.75 21.33 16.06
C PRO A 58 -18.48 20.50 15.79
N ASP A 59 -17.42 20.79 16.56
CA ASP A 59 -16.22 19.97 16.61
C ASP A 59 -16.63 18.53 16.97
N ALA A 60 -16.61 17.64 15.96
CA ALA A 60 -16.41 16.23 16.23
C ALA A 60 -15.09 16.14 17.00
N ALA A 61 -15.12 15.58 18.21
CA ALA A 61 -13.94 15.43 19.05
C ALA A 61 -12.76 14.95 18.20
N LYS A 62 -11.77 15.81 17.96
CA LYS A 62 -10.58 15.47 17.18
C LYS A 62 -9.92 14.29 17.86
N SER A 63 -10.10 13.08 17.33
CA SER A 63 -9.26 11.97 17.75
C SER A 63 -7.83 12.34 17.37
N GLY A 64 -6.84 11.99 18.20
CA GLY A 64 -5.42 12.19 17.90
C GLY A 64 -4.92 11.36 16.71
N ARG A 65 -5.83 10.73 15.95
CA ARG A 65 -5.55 9.83 14.83
C ARG A 65 -5.48 10.61 13.52
N THR A 66 -4.81 10.01 12.54
CA THR A 66 -4.56 10.64 11.25
C THR A 66 -5.86 10.88 10.47
N ALA A 67 -6.16 12.15 10.18
CA ALA A 67 -7.39 12.52 9.47
C ALA A 67 -7.45 11.94 8.03
N ALA A 68 -8.66 11.57 7.61
CA ALA A 68 -8.97 11.14 6.25
C ALA A 68 -10.10 11.96 5.63
N PRO A 69 -10.09 12.17 4.30
CA PRO A 69 -11.21 12.81 3.62
C PRO A 69 -12.41 11.85 3.61
N LYS A 70 -13.61 12.41 3.83
CA LYS A 70 -14.86 11.62 3.97
C LYS A 70 -15.26 10.88 2.68
N ASP A 71 -14.75 11.31 1.53
CA ASP A 71 -14.99 10.73 0.22
C ASP A 71 -13.90 9.73 -0.20
N ALA A 72 -12.95 9.39 0.68
CA ALA A 72 -12.04 8.28 0.47
C ALA A 72 -12.82 6.98 0.29
N TYR A 73 -12.55 6.26 -0.80
CA TYR A 73 -13.29 5.05 -1.14
C TYR A 73 -12.35 3.87 -1.38
N LEU A 74 -12.33 2.95 -0.43
CA LEU A 74 -11.55 1.72 -0.47
C LEU A 74 -12.45 0.56 -0.91
N TYR A 75 -11.96 -0.29 -1.82
CA TYR A 75 -12.77 -1.38 -2.37
C TYR A 75 -11.94 -2.61 -2.73
N ILE A 76 -12.56 -3.78 -2.58
CA ILE A 76 -12.13 -5.01 -3.22
C ILE A 76 -12.74 -5.01 -4.61
N GLY A 77 -11.92 -5.09 -5.64
CA GLY A 77 -12.35 -5.12 -7.03
C GLY A 77 -12.69 -6.52 -7.52
N TRP A 78 -12.00 -7.53 -6.99
CA TRP A 78 -12.37 -8.95 -7.09
C TRP A 78 -11.67 -9.73 -5.96
N PRO A 79 -12.30 -10.77 -5.38
CA PRO A 79 -13.61 -11.34 -5.70
C PRO A 79 -14.80 -10.42 -5.37
N ASN A 80 -15.94 -10.69 -6.02
CA ASN A 80 -17.20 -10.04 -5.67
C ASN A 80 -17.82 -10.66 -4.41
N ASP A 81 -18.76 -9.97 -3.79
CA ASP A 81 -19.57 -10.57 -2.73
C ASP A 81 -20.40 -11.74 -3.27
N GLY A 82 -20.35 -12.88 -2.59
CA GLY A 82 -20.95 -14.15 -3.00
C GLY A 82 -20.13 -14.97 -3.99
N GLU A 83 -18.94 -14.52 -4.41
CA GLU A 83 -18.13 -15.21 -5.41
C GLU A 83 -17.69 -16.61 -4.94
N VAL A 84 -17.62 -17.54 -5.90
CA VAL A 84 -17.16 -18.91 -5.66
C VAL A 84 -15.83 -19.14 -6.38
N VAL A 85 -14.76 -19.29 -5.62
CA VAL A 85 -13.40 -19.47 -6.13
C VAL A 85 -12.90 -20.90 -5.93
N LYS A 86 -11.81 -21.29 -6.59
CA LYS A 86 -11.19 -22.63 -6.49
C LYS A 86 -9.70 -22.49 -6.28
N GLY A 87 -9.15 -23.22 -5.30
CA GLY A 87 -7.70 -23.24 -5.02
C GLY A 87 -7.16 -21.86 -4.71
N ARG A 88 -5.93 -21.57 -5.16
CA ARG A 88 -5.29 -20.25 -5.06
C ARG A 88 -5.95 -19.25 -6.01
N PHE A 89 -6.38 -18.11 -5.50
CA PHE A 89 -7.08 -17.08 -6.27
C PHE A 89 -6.47 -15.69 -6.05
N LYS A 90 -6.62 -14.82 -7.04
CA LYS A 90 -6.18 -13.43 -6.96
C LYS A 90 -7.15 -12.61 -6.11
N VAL A 91 -6.66 -11.60 -5.41
CA VAL A 91 -7.50 -10.55 -4.83
C VAL A 91 -6.89 -9.24 -5.31
N TRP A 92 -7.67 -8.41 -5.97
CA TRP A 92 -7.23 -7.06 -6.32
C TRP A 92 -8.16 -6.04 -5.71
N PHE A 93 -7.60 -4.91 -5.34
CA PHE A 93 -8.25 -3.88 -4.57
C PHE A 93 -7.70 -2.52 -4.96
N GLY A 94 -8.46 -1.48 -4.63
CA GLY A 94 -8.12 -0.14 -5.00
C GLY A 94 -8.70 0.88 -4.05
N LEU A 95 -8.30 2.12 -4.31
CA LEU A 95 -8.56 3.27 -3.48
C LEU A 95 -8.85 4.47 -4.39
N ARG A 96 -9.86 5.27 -4.04
CA ARG A 96 -10.19 6.52 -4.71
C ARG A 96 -10.19 7.66 -3.69
N ASN A 97 -9.84 8.86 -4.13
CA ASN A 97 -9.77 10.08 -3.31
C ASN A 97 -8.83 9.98 -2.10
N PHE A 98 -7.87 9.05 -2.15
CA PHE A 98 -6.84 8.87 -1.13
C PHE A 98 -5.62 8.17 -1.77
N GLY A 99 -4.43 8.42 -1.24
CA GLY A 99 -3.18 7.89 -1.76
C GLY A 99 -2.69 6.65 -1.01
N VAL A 100 -1.77 5.92 -1.64
CA VAL A 100 -1.08 4.78 -1.04
C VAL A 100 0.40 5.14 -0.90
N ALA A 101 0.94 5.02 0.31
CA ALA A 101 2.34 5.23 0.63
C ALA A 101 2.90 3.99 1.36
N PRO A 102 4.22 3.73 1.29
CA PRO A 102 4.81 2.67 2.11
C PRO A 102 4.60 2.91 3.60
N ALA A 103 4.48 1.84 4.39
CA ALA A 103 4.42 1.92 5.84
C ALA A 103 5.67 2.65 6.40
N GLY A 104 5.49 3.43 7.46
CA GLY A 104 6.52 4.29 8.05
C GLY A 104 6.81 5.59 7.27
N VAL A 105 6.23 5.79 6.08
CA VAL A 105 6.41 7.02 5.30
C VAL A 105 5.21 7.93 5.51
N ARG A 106 5.41 9.02 6.26
CA ARG A 106 4.35 10.03 6.46
C ARG A 106 4.21 10.91 5.23
N ARG A 107 3.04 10.84 4.58
CA ARG A 107 2.59 11.75 3.53
C ARG A 107 1.12 12.09 3.74
N GLU A 108 0.77 13.35 3.44
CA GLU A 108 -0.60 13.81 3.55
C GLU A 108 -1.54 12.98 2.68
N LYS A 109 -2.74 12.67 3.20
CA LYS A 109 -3.78 11.92 2.50
C LYS A 109 -3.30 10.58 1.94
N THR A 110 -2.41 9.90 2.66
CA THR A 110 -1.94 8.56 2.31
C THR A 110 -2.00 7.61 3.49
N GLY A 111 -2.00 6.32 3.16
CA GLY A 111 -1.80 5.22 4.10
C GLY A 111 -1.39 3.97 3.34
N HIS A 112 -1.58 2.80 3.92
CA HIS A 112 -1.34 1.52 3.27
C HIS A 112 -2.45 0.52 3.57
N HIS A 113 -2.58 -0.49 2.71
CA HIS A 113 -3.67 -1.46 2.79
C HIS A 113 -3.40 -2.54 3.85
N HIS A 114 -4.46 -2.94 4.53
CA HIS A 114 -4.57 -4.19 5.27
C HIS A 114 -5.77 -4.97 4.76
N LEU A 115 -5.61 -6.28 4.57
CA LEU A 115 -6.72 -7.19 4.25
C LEU A 115 -7.03 -8.06 5.47
N LEU A 116 -8.25 -7.91 5.96
CA LEU A 116 -8.84 -8.72 7.01
C LEU A 116 -9.46 -9.96 6.36
N VAL A 117 -9.05 -11.14 6.84
CA VAL A 117 -9.55 -12.45 6.43
C VAL A 117 -10.14 -13.14 7.64
N ASP A 118 -11.45 -13.39 7.62
CA ASP A 118 -12.19 -14.03 8.73
C ASP A 118 -11.94 -13.37 10.09
N ALA A 119 -11.88 -12.04 10.09
CA ALA A 119 -11.67 -11.25 11.28
C ALA A 119 -12.67 -10.10 11.38
N ASP A 120 -12.89 -9.68 12.62
CA ASP A 120 -13.55 -8.43 12.93
C ASP A 120 -12.59 -7.25 12.77
N LEU A 121 -13.15 -6.05 12.85
CA LEU A 121 -12.34 -4.83 12.83
C LEU A 121 -11.47 -4.77 14.10
N PRO A 122 -10.18 -4.40 13.99
CA PRO A 122 -9.35 -4.18 15.16
C PRO A 122 -9.77 -2.89 15.89
N PRO A 123 -9.23 -2.61 17.09
CA PRO A 123 -9.35 -1.29 17.70
C PRO A 123 -8.92 -0.18 16.74
N MET A 124 -9.64 0.95 16.74
CA MET A 124 -9.44 2.03 15.76
C MET A 124 -8.32 3.00 16.15
N ASP A 125 -7.78 2.83 17.35
CA ASP A 125 -6.79 3.65 18.03
C ASP A 125 -5.50 2.90 18.35
N GLU A 126 -5.37 1.66 17.90
CA GLU A 126 -4.18 0.82 18.04
C GLU A 126 -3.62 0.40 16.68
N PRO A 127 -2.34 -0.02 16.61
CA PRO A 127 -1.77 -0.58 15.40
C PRO A 127 -2.55 -1.81 14.92
N ILE A 128 -2.91 -1.82 13.63
CA ILE A 128 -3.53 -2.97 12.99
C ILE A 128 -2.56 -4.17 13.10
N PRO A 129 -3.02 -5.33 13.60
CA PRO A 129 -2.19 -6.53 13.68
C PRO A 129 -1.65 -6.94 12.32
N ASN A 130 -0.51 -7.62 12.29
CA ASN A 130 0.02 -8.25 11.08
C ASN A 130 0.19 -9.76 11.31
N ASN A 131 -0.78 -10.54 10.83
CA ASN A 131 -0.82 -11.99 10.99
C ASN A 131 -1.65 -12.63 9.86
N ARG A 132 -2.04 -13.91 10.02
CA ARG A 132 -2.79 -14.65 8.98
C ARG A 132 -4.18 -14.08 8.69
N ASN A 133 -4.80 -13.45 9.66
CA ASN A 133 -6.13 -12.86 9.55
C ASN A 133 -6.09 -11.36 9.24
N TYR A 134 -4.93 -10.70 9.43
CA TYR A 134 -4.71 -9.29 9.15
C TYR A 134 -3.45 -9.16 8.30
N ILE A 135 -3.60 -9.19 6.98
CA ILE A 135 -2.50 -9.26 6.03
C ILE A 135 -2.06 -7.83 5.65
N HIS A 136 -0.82 -7.49 5.96
CA HIS A 136 -0.25 -6.16 5.76
C HIS A 136 0.34 -5.97 4.35
N PHE A 137 0.00 -4.84 3.70
CA PHE A 137 0.50 -4.43 2.39
C PHE A 137 1.20 -3.06 2.43
N GLY A 138 2.25 -2.97 3.24
CA GLY A 138 3.01 -1.74 3.48
C GLY A 138 3.97 -1.30 2.36
N LYS A 139 3.96 -1.91 1.17
CA LYS A 139 4.79 -1.50 0.02
C LYS A 139 3.97 -0.88 -1.11
N GLY A 140 2.70 -0.57 -0.84
CA GLY A 140 1.78 -0.04 -1.83
C GLY A 140 1.22 -1.10 -2.78
N GLN A 141 1.13 -2.35 -2.34
CA GLN A 141 0.47 -3.38 -3.13
C GLN A 141 -1.02 -3.07 -3.29
N THR A 142 -1.56 -3.41 -4.46
CA THR A 142 -2.98 -3.30 -4.81
C THR A 142 -3.60 -4.66 -5.16
N GLU A 143 -2.80 -5.72 -5.10
CA GLU A 143 -3.25 -7.08 -5.34
C GLU A 143 -2.40 -8.09 -4.57
N THR A 144 -2.98 -9.27 -4.38
CA THR A 144 -2.30 -10.43 -3.79
C THR A 144 -2.89 -11.72 -4.36
N TYR A 145 -2.26 -12.85 -4.08
CA TYR A 145 -2.90 -14.14 -4.20
C TYR A 145 -3.18 -14.70 -2.81
N LEU A 146 -4.40 -15.20 -2.60
CA LEU A 146 -4.77 -15.92 -1.40
C LEU A 146 -4.91 -17.41 -1.68
N GLU A 147 -4.59 -18.20 -0.68
CA GLU A 147 -4.89 -19.62 -0.61
C GLU A 147 -5.54 -19.87 0.74
N LEU A 148 -6.85 -20.09 0.72
CA LEU A 148 -7.67 -20.31 1.90
C LEU A 148 -8.18 -21.75 1.90
N PRO A 149 -8.44 -22.35 3.08
CA PRO A 149 -9.09 -23.65 3.14
C PRO A 149 -10.44 -23.66 2.40
N PRO A 150 -10.94 -24.82 1.95
CA PRO A 150 -12.29 -24.89 1.42
C PRO A 150 -13.33 -24.50 2.47
N GLY A 151 -14.26 -23.62 2.12
CA GLY A 151 -15.24 -23.08 3.07
C GLY A 151 -15.75 -21.69 2.72
N ARG A 152 -16.54 -21.12 3.62
CA ARG A 152 -17.04 -19.75 3.55
C ARG A 152 -16.05 -18.83 4.28
N HIS A 153 -15.64 -17.76 3.62
CA HIS A 153 -14.69 -16.79 4.14
C HIS A 153 -15.22 -15.36 4.00
N THR A 154 -14.75 -14.46 4.84
CA THR A 154 -15.00 -13.02 4.74
C THR A 154 -13.73 -12.26 4.44
N LEU A 155 -13.83 -11.24 3.60
CA LEU A 155 -12.74 -10.34 3.23
C LEU A 155 -13.17 -8.90 3.45
N GLN A 156 -12.29 -8.09 4.03
CA GLN A 156 -12.50 -6.65 4.19
C GLN A 156 -11.17 -5.91 4.18
N LEU A 157 -11.11 -4.73 3.56
CA LEU A 157 -9.93 -3.88 3.61
C LEU A 157 -10.08 -2.81 4.69
N LEU A 158 -8.95 -2.42 5.26
CA LEU A 158 -8.79 -1.31 6.18
C LEU A 158 -7.51 -0.54 5.84
N MET A 159 -7.58 0.79 5.80
CA MET A 159 -6.40 1.64 5.67
C MET A 159 -5.77 1.93 7.02
N GLY A 160 -4.47 1.67 7.14
CA GLY A 160 -3.63 2.18 8.21
C GLY A 160 -2.79 3.37 7.75
N ASP A 161 -2.49 4.29 8.66
CA ASP A 161 -1.55 5.38 8.44
C ASP A 161 -0.08 4.89 8.46
N ALA A 162 0.90 5.79 8.59
CA ALA A 162 2.31 5.40 8.61
C ALA A 162 2.68 4.48 9.80
N GLU A 163 1.93 4.55 10.89
CA GLU A 163 2.11 3.79 12.14
C GLU A 163 1.14 2.61 12.27
N HIS A 164 0.47 2.24 11.17
CA HIS A 164 -0.54 1.18 11.12
C HIS A 164 -1.81 1.51 11.92
N ILE A 165 -2.03 2.77 12.32
CA ILE A 165 -3.25 3.18 13.02
C ILE A 165 -4.36 3.46 12.00
N PRO A 166 -5.60 3.00 12.22
CA PRO A 166 -6.73 3.38 11.39
C PRO A 166 -6.97 4.90 11.36
N HIS A 167 -7.25 5.43 10.17
CA HIS A 167 -7.57 6.85 9.99
C HIS A 167 -8.85 7.31 10.70
N ASP A 168 -9.07 8.63 10.75
CA ASP A 168 -10.30 9.25 11.25
C ASP A 168 -10.99 10.17 10.20
N PRO A 169 -12.19 9.81 9.70
CA PRO A 169 -12.89 8.55 9.94
C PRO A 169 -12.12 7.35 9.37
N PRO A 170 -12.39 6.12 9.86
CA PRO A 170 -11.78 4.91 9.30
C PRO A 170 -12.13 4.75 7.81
N ILE A 171 -11.13 4.44 7.00
CA ILE A 171 -11.33 4.13 5.57
C ILE A 171 -11.39 2.60 5.43
N LEU A 172 -12.59 2.09 5.14
CA LEU A 172 -12.90 0.67 5.05
C LEU A 172 -13.52 0.33 3.70
N SER A 173 -13.31 -0.90 3.23
CA SER A 173 -14.16 -1.44 2.16
C SER A 173 -15.45 -2.02 2.74
N LYS A 174 -16.41 -2.31 1.85
CA LYS A 174 -17.46 -3.29 2.15
C LYS A 174 -16.80 -4.62 2.56
N LYS A 175 -17.37 -5.27 3.58
CA LYS A 175 -17.06 -6.66 3.91
C LYS A 175 -17.77 -7.54 2.88
N ILE A 176 -17.04 -8.43 2.23
CA ILE A 176 -17.58 -9.40 1.29
C ILE A 176 -17.48 -10.82 1.87
N THR A 177 -18.37 -11.69 1.43
CA THR A 177 -18.35 -13.13 1.70
C THR A 177 -17.98 -13.86 0.42
N ILE A 178 -17.07 -14.83 0.49
CA ILE A 178 -16.77 -15.73 -0.63
C ILE A 178 -16.86 -17.20 -0.22
N THR A 179 -16.96 -18.09 -1.20
CA THR A 179 -16.87 -19.54 -0.98
C THR A 179 -15.69 -20.11 -1.75
N VAL A 180 -14.77 -20.76 -1.04
CA VAL A 180 -13.62 -21.46 -1.62
C VAL A 180 -13.98 -22.93 -1.77
N ARG A 181 -13.91 -23.44 -3.00
CA ARG A 181 -14.05 -24.87 -3.29
C ARG A 181 -12.69 -25.58 -3.21
N PRO A 182 -12.67 -26.89 -2.89
CA PRO A 182 -11.46 -27.70 -2.97
C PRO A 182 -10.74 -27.53 -4.31
N GLY A 183 -9.43 -27.33 -4.27
CA GLY A 183 -8.57 -27.43 -5.46
C GLY A 183 -8.67 -28.85 -6.02
N GLY A 184 -8.83 -28.97 -7.34
CA GLY A 184 -9.06 -30.26 -7.98
C GLY A 184 -7.83 -31.16 -7.97
N ASP A 185 -7.73 -32.00 -6.95
CA ASP A 185 -7.19 -33.38 -6.99
C ASP A 185 -8.03 -34.22 -6.01
N GLY A 186 -9.32 -34.34 -6.30
CA GLY A 186 -10.14 -35.38 -5.66
C GLY A 186 -9.54 -36.75 -5.97
N PRO A 187 -9.79 -37.80 -5.16
CA PRO A 187 -9.27 -39.13 -5.42
C PRO A 187 -9.62 -39.52 -6.86
N ARG A 188 -8.60 -39.64 -7.72
CA ARG A 188 -8.75 -40.35 -8.98
C ARG A 188 -9.04 -41.78 -8.58
N VAL A 189 -10.32 -42.14 -8.52
CA VAL A 189 -10.75 -43.54 -8.47
C VAL A 189 -10.20 -44.13 -9.76
N SER A 190 -9.01 -44.74 -9.68
CA SER A 190 -8.45 -45.53 -10.76
C SER A 190 -9.45 -46.64 -11.01
N ALA A 191 -10.25 -46.51 -12.07
CA ALA A 191 -11.09 -47.58 -12.55
C ALA A 191 -10.19 -48.82 -12.70
N ARG A 192 -10.56 -49.87 -11.96
CA ARG A 192 -9.94 -51.18 -12.03
C ARG A 192 -10.32 -51.88 -13.32
#